data_AF-A0A2W5URW1-F1
#
_entry.id   AF-A0A2W5URW1-F1
#
_cell.length_a   1.000
_cell.length_b   1.000
_cell.length_c   1.000
_cell.angle_alpha   90.00
_cell.angle_beta   90.00
_cell.angle_gamma   90.00
#
_symmetry.space_group_name_H-M   'P 1'
#
loop_
_entity.id
_entity.type
_entity.pdbx_description
1 polymer ?
#
loop_
_entity_poly.entity_id
_entity_poly.type
_entity_poly.pdbx_seq_one_letter_code
_entity_poly.pdbx_strand_id
1 'polypeptide(L)'
;MTDADARSLTDVIAAGRPHHLDSVLAIVEPGADFSPEARQAFMGMGPVKIEKHVYVAVVVHSAPLRVLLSFVIRMSGAVSSTRFFESEAAAARWLHASLDT
;
A
#
# COMPACT_ATOMS: atom_id res chain seq x y z
N MET A 1 -3.74 12.13 3.50
CA MET A 1 -3.30 12.09 2.09
C MET A 1 -4.25 12.93 1.28
N THR A 2 -3.74 13.92 0.56
CA THR A 2 -4.46 14.80 -0.36
C THR A 2 -4.28 14.34 -1.80
N ASP A 3 -5.04 14.90 -2.76
CA ASP A 3 -4.83 14.64 -4.20
C ASP A 3 -3.43 15.06 -4.66
N ALA A 4 -2.89 16.14 -4.09
CA ALA A 4 -1.52 16.59 -4.37
C ALA A 4 -0.49 15.54 -3.94
N ASP A 5 -0.66 14.94 -2.75
CA ASP A 5 0.24 13.89 -2.25
C ASP A 5 0.21 12.65 -3.18
N ALA A 6 -0.98 12.28 -3.65
CA ALA A 6 -1.15 11.14 -4.57
C ALA A 6 -0.46 11.39 -5.92
N ARG A 7 -0.53 12.61 -6.46
CA ARG A 7 0.16 13.01 -7.69
C ARG A 7 1.68 12.99 -7.52
N SER A 8 2.19 13.60 -6.46
CA SER A 8 3.64 13.61 -6.18
C SER A 8 4.21 12.21 -5.99
N LEU A 9 3.45 11.29 -5.36
CA LEU A 9 3.85 9.89 -5.28
C LEU A 9 3.87 9.23 -6.67
N THR A 10 2.84 9.45 -7.50
CA THR A 10 2.76 8.92 -8.86
C THR A 10 3.95 9.38 -9.73
N ASP A 11 4.38 10.63 -9.56
CA ASP A 11 5.49 11.21 -10.33
C ASP A 11 6.84 10.51 -10.10
N VAL A 12 7.00 9.80 -8.98
CA VAL A 12 8.26 9.10 -8.66
C VAL A 12 8.20 7.58 -8.85
N ILE A 13 7.00 6.98 -8.84
CA ILE A 13 6.83 5.51 -8.96
C ILE A 13 6.37 5.04 -10.35
N ALA A 14 5.95 5.96 -11.23
CA ALA A 14 5.49 5.61 -12.57
C ALA A 14 6.62 4.99 -13.43
N ALA A 15 6.24 4.29 -14.49
CA ALA A 15 7.19 3.66 -15.41
C ALA A 15 8.24 4.66 -15.92
N GLY A 16 9.52 4.29 -15.81
CA GLY A 16 10.65 5.15 -16.20
C GLY A 16 11.03 6.23 -15.17
N ARG A 17 10.42 6.23 -13.98
CA ARG A 17 10.77 7.11 -12.86
C ARG A 17 11.71 6.41 -11.86
N PRO A 18 12.40 7.16 -10.98
CA PRO A 18 13.47 6.60 -10.13
C PRO A 18 13.06 5.45 -9.21
N HIS A 19 11.79 5.42 -8.75
CA HIS A 19 11.29 4.41 -7.83
C HIS A 19 10.30 3.44 -8.50
N HIS A 20 10.39 3.32 -9.82
CA HIS A 20 9.59 2.35 -10.54
C HIS A 20 9.95 0.93 -10.11
N LEU A 21 8.96 0.15 -9.68
CA LEU A 21 9.08 -1.23 -9.19
C LEU A 21 9.77 -1.37 -7.82
N ASP A 22 10.02 -0.26 -7.13
CA ASP A 22 10.46 -0.33 -5.74
C ASP A 22 9.34 -0.90 -4.86
N SER A 23 9.72 -1.77 -3.94
CA SER A 23 8.81 -2.27 -2.91
C SER A 23 8.51 -1.18 -1.88
N VAL A 24 7.29 -1.18 -1.34
CA VAL A 24 6.77 -0.06 -0.54
C VAL A 24 6.57 -0.48 0.91
N LEU A 25 7.08 0.33 1.83
CA LEU A 25 6.68 0.33 3.24
C LEU A 25 5.74 1.50 3.49
N ALA A 26 4.45 1.21 3.70
CA ALA A 26 3.43 2.20 4.00
C ALA A 26 3.12 2.19 5.50
N ILE A 27 3.27 3.34 6.17
CA ILE A 27 2.96 3.50 7.58
C ILE A 27 1.68 4.33 7.70
N VAL A 28 0.65 3.74 8.29
CA VAL A 28 -0.60 4.43 8.57
C VAL A 28 -0.53 5.03 9.96
N GLU A 29 -0.48 6.36 10.02
CA GLU A 29 -0.43 7.13 11.25
C GLU A 29 -1.61 6.79 12.19
N PRO A 30 -1.38 6.73 13.52
CA PRO A 30 -2.46 6.59 14.48
C PRO A 30 -3.50 7.69 14.34
N GLY A 31 -4.78 7.32 14.30
CA GLY A 31 -5.88 8.26 14.11
C GLY A 31 -6.12 8.70 12.67
N ALA A 32 -5.38 8.16 11.69
CA ALA A 32 -5.74 8.30 10.29
C ALA A 32 -7.12 7.68 10.03
N ASP A 33 -8.01 8.47 9.44
CA ASP A 33 -9.29 7.99 8.94
C ASP A 33 -9.38 8.30 7.44
N PHE A 34 -10.09 7.45 6.72
CA PHE A 34 -10.44 7.71 5.33
C PHE A 34 -11.77 8.44 5.29
N SER A 35 -11.78 9.59 4.61
CA SER A 35 -13.02 10.27 4.30
C SER A 35 -13.95 9.35 3.47
N PRO A 36 -15.28 9.53 3.53
CA PRO A 36 -16.22 8.75 2.73
C PRO A 36 -15.88 8.76 1.23
N GLU A 37 -15.39 9.88 0.71
CA GLU A 37 -15.00 10.06 -0.69
C GLU A 37 -13.78 9.21 -1.04
N ALA A 38 -12.78 9.15 -0.15
CA ALA A 38 -11.62 8.28 -0.33
C ALA A 38 -12.02 6.80 -0.37
N ARG A 39 -12.98 6.38 0.48
CA ARG A 39 -13.52 5.01 0.46
C ARG A 39 -14.21 4.69 -0.85
N GLN A 40 -14.99 5.63 -1.41
CA GLN A 40 -15.62 5.47 -2.73
C GLN A 40 -14.59 5.37 -3.86
N ALA A 41 -13.54 6.19 -3.83
CA ALA A 41 -12.47 6.12 -4.81
C ALA A 41 -11.79 4.74 -4.82
N PHE A 42 -11.54 4.15 -3.65
CA PHE A 42 -10.99 2.79 -3.55
C PHE A 42 -11.91 1.71 -4.12
N MET A 43 -13.23 1.85 -3.97
CA MET A 43 -14.20 0.91 -4.55
C MET A 43 -14.29 1.01 -6.08
N GLY A 44 -13.96 2.17 -6.65
CA GLY A 44 -13.93 2.41 -8.10
C GLY A 44 -12.60 2.03 -8.77
N MET A 45 -11.55 1.75 -8.00
CA MET A 45 -10.27 1.29 -8.53
C MET A 45 -10.42 -0.14 -9.07
N GLY A 46 -10.21 -0.29 -10.38
CA GLY A 46 -10.10 -1.59 -11.03
C GLY A 46 -8.86 -2.38 -10.54
N PRO A 47 -8.65 -3.59 -11.07
CA PRO A 47 -7.52 -4.42 -10.68
C PRO A 47 -6.19 -3.68 -10.95
N VAL A 48 -5.37 -3.56 -9.91
CA VAL A 48 -4.03 -2.98 -10.00
C VAL A 48 -3.10 -4.11 -10.40
N LYS A 49 -2.53 -4.04 -11.61
CA LYS A 49 -1.47 -4.97 -12.02
C LYS A 49 -0.21 -4.64 -11.22
N ILE A 50 0.01 -5.37 -10.13
CA ILE A 50 1.30 -5.35 -9.45
C ILE A 50 2.24 -6.22 -10.27
N GLU A 51 3.34 -5.62 -10.71
CA GLU A 51 4.38 -6.35 -11.43
C GLU A 51 5.05 -7.39 -10.52
N LYS A 52 5.54 -8.48 -11.13
CA LYS A 52 6.24 -9.52 -10.37
C LYS A 52 7.43 -8.88 -9.65
N HIS A 53 7.62 -9.24 -8.37
CA HIS A 53 8.70 -8.79 -7.47
C HIS A 53 8.49 -7.42 -6.79
N VAL A 54 7.31 -6.81 -6.88
CA VAL A 54 6.97 -5.66 -6.04
C VAL A 54 6.21 -6.14 -4.80
N TYR A 55 6.75 -5.85 -3.61
CA TYR A 55 6.16 -6.19 -2.32
C TYR A 55 5.67 -4.93 -1.60
N VAL A 56 4.59 -5.05 -0.84
CA VAL A 56 3.99 -3.95 -0.09
C VAL A 56 3.80 -4.36 1.36
N ALA A 57 4.49 -3.69 2.27
CA ALA A 57 4.30 -3.84 3.71
C ALA A 57 3.48 -2.66 4.24
N VAL A 58 2.36 -2.93 4.91
CA VAL A 58 1.47 -1.89 5.44
C VAL A 58 1.42 -1.99 6.96
N VAL A 59 1.91 -0.98 7.67
CA VAL A 59 1.77 -0.87 9.12
C VAL A 59 0.46 -0.17 9.42
N VAL A 60 -0.46 -0.86 10.10
CA VAL A 60 -1.77 -0.28 10.45
C VAL A 60 -2.13 -0.67 11.88
N HIS A 61 -2.37 0.34 12.72
CA HIS A 61 -2.65 0.15 14.14
C HIS A 61 -4.17 0.06 14.43
N SER A 62 -5.01 0.45 13.47
CA SER A 62 -6.47 0.42 13.59
C SER A 62 -7.05 -0.85 12.97
N ALA A 63 -7.68 -1.70 13.79
CA ALA A 63 -8.32 -2.93 13.32
C ALA A 63 -9.44 -2.69 12.29
N PRO A 64 -10.36 -1.71 12.47
CA PRO A 64 -11.34 -1.38 11.44
C PRO A 64 -10.70 -0.97 10.10
N LEU A 65 -9.62 -0.19 10.18
CA LEU A 65 -8.91 0.28 9.00
C LEU A 65 -8.20 -0.86 8.27
N ARG A 66 -7.63 -1.80 9.01
CA ARG A 66 -7.01 -3.01 8.47
C ARG A 66 -8.02 -3.86 7.70
N VAL A 67 -9.23 -4.02 8.20
CA VAL A 67 -10.30 -4.77 7.51
C VAL A 67 -10.67 -4.10 6.19
N LEU A 68 -10.87 -2.78 6.20
CA LEU A 68 -11.16 -2.01 5.00
C LEU A 68 -10.04 -2.14 3.96
N LEU A 69 -8.79 -1.90 4.35
CA LEU A 69 -7.65 -2.01 3.44
C LEU A 69 -7.48 -3.43 2.90
N SER A 70 -7.74 -4.47 3.71
CA SER A 70 -7.69 -5.86 3.26
C SER A 70 -8.71 -6.13 2.16
N PHE A 71 -9.90 -5.55 2.25
CA PHE A 71 -10.92 -5.64 1.22
C PHE A 71 -10.46 -4.95 -0.07
N VAL A 72 -9.90 -3.74 0.02
CA VAL A 72 -9.37 -3.00 -1.13
C VAL A 72 -8.24 -3.77 -1.82
N ILE A 73 -7.27 -4.30 -1.07
CA ILE A 73 -6.16 -5.12 -1.60
C ILE A 73 -6.66 -6.39 -2.27
N ARG A 74 -7.73 -6.99 -1.74
CA ARG A 74 -8.36 -8.16 -2.35
C ARG A 74 -9.01 -7.81 -3.68
N MET A 75 -9.71 -6.69 -3.76
CA MET A 75 -10.33 -6.23 -5.01
C MET A 75 -9.29 -5.82 -6.06
N SER A 76 -8.17 -5.24 -5.63
CA SER A 76 -7.11 -4.83 -6.55
C SER A 76 -6.28 -5.99 -7.10
N GLY A 77 -6.36 -7.19 -6.50
CA GLY A 77 -5.57 -8.36 -6.87
C GLY A 77 -4.17 -8.39 -6.25
N ALA A 78 -3.88 -7.51 -5.29
CA ALA A 78 -2.57 -7.33 -4.66
C ALA A 78 -2.30 -8.25 -3.46
N VAL A 79 -3.14 -9.26 -3.22
CA VAL A 79 -3.11 -10.07 -1.99
C VAL A 79 -1.78 -10.82 -1.82
N SER A 80 -1.20 -11.35 -2.89
CA SER A 80 0.03 -12.16 -2.81
C SER A 80 1.29 -11.35 -2.53
N SER A 81 1.27 -10.05 -2.83
CA SER A 81 2.41 -9.14 -2.66
C SER A 81 2.26 -8.20 -1.46
N THR A 82 1.10 -8.16 -0.82
CA THR A 82 0.82 -7.21 0.27
C THR A 82 0.66 -7.89 1.63
N ARG A 83 1.28 -7.34 2.66
CA ARG A 83 1.15 -7.85 4.04
C ARG A 83 0.98 -6.73 5.06
N PHE A 84 0.11 -6.97 6.04
CA PHE A 84 -0.15 -6.05 7.15
C PHE A 84 0.69 -6.36 8.38
N PHE A 85 1.10 -5.32 9.10
CA PHE A 85 1.92 -5.38 10.30
C PHE A 85 1.40 -4.42 11.37
N GLU A 86 1.76 -4.71 12.61
CA GLU A 86 1.49 -3.86 13.78
C GLU A 86 2.73 -3.04 14.19
N SER A 87 3.88 -3.25 13.56
CA SER A 87 5.09 -2.47 13.81
C SER A 87 5.92 -2.31 12.54
N GLU A 88 6.56 -1.15 12.43
CA GLU A 88 7.50 -0.83 11.35
C GLU A 88 8.68 -1.80 11.32
N ALA A 89 9.24 -2.14 12.49
CA ALA A 89 10.38 -3.05 12.58
C ALA A 89 10.07 -4.45 12.01
N ALA A 90 8.86 -4.98 12.24
CA ALA A 90 8.45 -6.27 11.66
C ALA A 90 8.22 -6.16 10.15
N ALA A 91 7.61 -5.05 9.71
CA ALA A 91 7.33 -4.78 8.30
C ALA A 91 8.62 -4.66 7.49
N ALA A 92 9.59 -3.87 7.96
CA ALA A 92 10.87 -3.67 7.30
C ALA A 92 11.67 -4.97 7.17
N ARG A 93 11.71 -5.80 8.24
CA ARG A 93 12.38 -7.11 8.19
C ARG A 93 11.78 -8.03 7.14
N TRP A 94 10.45 -8.09 7.04
CA TRP A 94 9.79 -8.90 6.03
C TRP A 94 10.04 -8.38 4.62
N LEU A 95 10.00 -7.05 4.43
CA LEU A 95 10.22 -6.44 3.12
C LEU A 95 11.62 -6.74 2.62
N HIS A 96 12.63 -6.56 3.47
CA HIS A 96 14.03 -6.86 3.14
C HIS A 96 14.22 -8.35 2.78
N ALA A 97 13.70 -9.26 3.61
CA ALA A 97 13.78 -10.69 3.35
C ALA A 97 13.05 -11.13 2.06
N SER A 98 12.03 -10.38 1.62
CA SER A 98 11.28 -10.69 0.39
C SER A 98 11.99 -10.16 -0.87
N LEU A 99 12.80 -9.11 -0.72
CA LEU A 99 13.60 -8.53 -1.80
C LEU A 99 14.87 -9.33 -2.11
N ASP A 100 15.40 -10.07 -1.13
CA ASP A 100 16.63 -10.88 -1.26
C ASP A 100 16.37 -12.30 -1.82
N THR A 101 15.12 -12.61 -2.22
CA THR A 101 14.69 -13.92 -2.78
C THR A 101 14.60 -13.92 -4.29
#